data_AF-A0A285LXL2-F1
#
_entry.id   AF-A0A285LXL2-F1
#
_cell.length_a   1.000
_cell.length_b   1.000
_cell.length_c   1.000
_cell.angle_alpha   90.00
_cell.angle_beta   90.00
_cell.angle_gamma   90.00
#
_symmetry.space_group_name_H-M   'P 1'
#
loop_
_entity.id
_entity.type
_entity.pdbx_description
1 polymer ?
#
loop_
_entity_poly.entity_id
_entity_poly.type
_entity_poly.pdbx_seq_one_letter_code
_entity_poly.pdbx_strand_id
1 'polypeptide(L)'
;MISLRQHATSLVAVFLALAIGVVLGSQTLAADLLSGLRADKTELGQQVDALGAQHRHLTDQLDAADRFIAGSADRILGGVLGGRSAVVFTTPDADAADVEAVSKGVETAGATVAGRIALTNAFTDATEGDRLRTAITNVIPAGAQLRTGGVDQGSMAGDLLGLVLLLDPANAQPRSTPQELSLVLETLRGGGFLAYGDTPVQPAQLAVVVTGNGAKAEENSQGSNLARFAGGLRGRGAGVVLAGRSGAAEGAGPIASARSDATLATTLTTVDNLDREIGRVTAVLGLTEQLHGGAGRYGTGAKATSLTLAALPG
;
A
#
# COMPACT_ATOMS: atom_id res chain seq x y z
N MET A 1 6.35 -83.60 -40.72
CA MET A 1 6.67 -83.27 -39.32
C MET A 1 7.67 -82.13 -39.32
N ILE A 2 7.18 -80.89 -39.19
CA ILE A 2 8.04 -79.71 -39.05
C ILE A 2 8.72 -79.87 -37.69
N SER A 3 10.04 -80.00 -37.66
CA SER A 3 10.75 -80.37 -36.41
C SER A 3 10.62 -79.26 -35.37
N LEU A 4 10.47 -79.61 -34.08
CA LEU A 4 10.47 -78.68 -32.93
C LEU A 4 11.60 -77.63 -32.98
N ARG A 5 12.72 -77.97 -33.64
CA ARG A 5 13.84 -77.07 -33.90
C ARG A 5 13.46 -75.87 -34.76
N GLN A 6 12.66 -76.05 -35.82
CA GLN A 6 12.29 -74.96 -36.74
C GLN A 6 11.34 -73.93 -36.10
N HIS A 7 10.42 -74.37 -35.23
CA HIS A 7 9.56 -73.45 -34.48
C HIS A 7 10.35 -72.64 -33.43
N ALA A 8 11.34 -73.26 -32.77
CA ALA A 8 12.24 -72.56 -31.85
C ALA A 8 13.10 -71.50 -32.57
N THR A 9 13.64 -71.80 -33.75
CA THR A 9 14.43 -70.80 -34.52
C THR A 9 13.59 -69.61 -34.97
N SER A 10 12.34 -69.84 -35.39
CA SER A 10 11.42 -68.76 -35.79
C SER A 10 11.07 -67.84 -34.61
N LEU A 11 10.78 -68.41 -33.43
CA LEU A 11 10.48 -67.64 -32.22
C LEU A 11 11.67 -66.77 -31.79
N VAL A 12 12.88 -67.33 -31.79
CA VAL A 12 14.12 -66.58 -31.48
C VAL A 12 14.36 -65.46 -32.49
N ALA A 13 14.12 -65.70 -33.78
CA ALA A 13 14.25 -64.67 -34.81
C ALA A 13 13.28 -63.50 -34.61
N VAL A 14 12.02 -63.77 -34.23
CA VAL A 14 11.01 -62.73 -33.93
C VAL A 14 11.39 -61.91 -32.69
N PHE A 15 11.80 -62.57 -31.60
CA PHE A 15 12.23 -61.85 -30.39
C PHE A 15 13.50 -61.01 -30.63
N LEU A 16 14.44 -61.51 -31.43
CA LEU A 16 15.64 -60.76 -31.81
C LEU A 16 15.29 -59.54 -32.67
N ALA A 17 14.40 -59.70 -33.66
CA ALA A 17 13.92 -58.61 -34.49
C ALA A 17 13.17 -57.55 -33.66
N LEU A 18 12.36 -57.96 -32.68
CA LEU A 18 11.67 -57.07 -31.75
C LEU A 18 12.66 -56.31 -30.86
N ALA A 19 13.64 -57.00 -30.28
CA ALA A 19 14.66 -56.40 -29.43
C ALA A 19 15.48 -55.35 -30.20
N ILE A 20 15.89 -55.68 -31.44
CA ILE A 20 16.61 -54.75 -32.32
C ILE A 20 15.72 -53.55 -32.69
N GLY A 21 14.45 -53.80 -33.04
CA GLY A 21 13.48 -52.75 -33.36
C GLY A 21 13.24 -51.77 -32.20
N VAL A 22 13.12 -52.28 -30.97
CA VAL A 22 12.94 -51.46 -29.75
C VAL A 22 14.22 -50.68 -29.43
N VAL A 23 15.40 -51.30 -29.55
CA VAL A 23 16.68 -50.63 -29.28
C VAL A 23 16.93 -49.51 -30.30
N LEU A 24 16.70 -49.75 -31.60
CA LEU A 24 16.86 -48.73 -32.63
C LEU A 24 15.79 -47.64 -32.52
N GLY A 25 14.53 -48.00 -32.27
CA GLY A 25 13.43 -47.04 -32.13
C GLY A 25 13.52 -46.17 -30.87
N SER A 26 14.06 -46.70 -29.77
CA SER A 26 14.25 -45.93 -28.52
C SER A 26 15.44 -44.96 -28.59
N GLN A 27 16.50 -45.30 -29.32
CA GLN A 27 17.67 -44.44 -29.48
C GLN A 27 17.37 -43.18 -30.30
N THR A 28 16.62 -43.30 -31.40
CA THR A 28 16.23 -42.16 -32.23
C THR A 28 15.28 -41.23 -31.49
N LEU A 29 14.24 -41.78 -30.84
CA LEU A 29 13.26 -41.01 -30.09
C LEU A 29 13.90 -40.30 -28.87
N ALA A 30 14.82 -40.97 -28.16
CA ALA A 30 15.55 -40.36 -27.05
C ALA A 30 16.50 -39.24 -27.52
N ALA A 31 17.14 -39.38 -28.68
CA ALA A 31 18.00 -38.35 -29.25
C ALA A 31 17.21 -37.09 -29.64
N ASP A 32 16.06 -37.27 -30.30
CA ASP A 32 15.20 -36.16 -30.72
C ASP A 32 14.61 -35.42 -29.51
N LEU A 33 14.08 -36.14 -28.52
CA LEU A 33 13.56 -35.54 -27.29
C LEU A 33 14.65 -34.80 -26.49
N LEU A 34 15.85 -35.38 -26.38
CA LEU A 34 16.96 -34.73 -25.69
C LEU A 34 17.47 -33.50 -26.45
N SER A 35 17.43 -33.53 -27.79
CA SER A 35 17.78 -32.39 -28.63
C SER A 35 16.76 -31.24 -28.48
N GLY A 36 15.46 -31.57 -28.45
CA GLY A 36 14.39 -30.63 -28.17
C GLY A 36 14.53 -29.99 -26.79
N LEU A 37 14.71 -30.80 -25.75
CA LEU A 37 14.94 -30.29 -24.38
C LEU A 37 16.18 -29.40 -24.25
N ARG A 38 17.25 -29.68 -25.02
CA ARG A 38 18.45 -28.84 -25.06
C ARG A 38 18.19 -27.53 -25.81
N ALA A 39 17.44 -27.57 -26.91
CA ALA A 39 17.02 -26.39 -27.64
C ALA A 39 16.14 -25.50 -26.77
N ASP A 40 15.10 -26.06 -26.15
CA ASP A 40 14.20 -25.37 -25.21
C ASP A 40 14.98 -24.75 -24.04
N LYS A 41 15.94 -25.49 -23.46
CA LYS A 41 16.80 -24.96 -22.39
C LYS A 41 17.66 -23.78 -22.87
N THR A 42 18.19 -23.85 -24.09
CA THR A 42 19.01 -22.78 -24.66
C THR A 42 18.17 -21.55 -24.95
N GLU A 43 16.97 -21.75 -25.54
CA GLU A 43 16.01 -20.69 -25.81
C GLU A 43 15.54 -20.02 -24.51
N LEU A 44 15.15 -20.82 -23.50
CA LEU A 44 14.74 -20.29 -22.21
C LEU A 44 15.88 -19.54 -21.51
N GLY A 45 17.13 -20.01 -21.65
CA GLY A 45 18.31 -19.29 -21.19
C GLY A 45 18.46 -17.92 -21.86
N GLN A 46 18.33 -17.86 -23.18
CA GLN A 46 18.37 -16.61 -23.94
C GLN A 46 17.22 -15.67 -23.56
N GLN A 47 16.01 -16.21 -23.35
CA GLN A 47 14.85 -15.42 -22.90
C GLN A 47 15.09 -14.83 -21.52
N VAL A 48 15.61 -15.62 -20.56
CA VAL A 48 15.95 -15.14 -19.22
C VAL A 48 16.99 -14.02 -19.28
N ASP A 49 18.04 -14.18 -20.09
CA ASP A 49 19.07 -13.15 -20.27
C ASP A 49 18.50 -11.87 -20.89
N ALA A 50 17.63 -12.00 -21.90
CA ALA A 50 16.97 -10.88 -22.56
C ALA A 50 16.01 -10.14 -21.62
N LEU A 51 15.16 -10.87 -20.89
CA LEU A 51 14.27 -10.30 -19.87
C LEU A 51 15.08 -9.64 -18.75
N GLY A 52 16.20 -10.23 -18.33
CA GLY A 52 17.10 -9.66 -17.34
C GLY A 52 17.78 -8.37 -17.82
N ALA A 53 18.14 -8.28 -19.10
CA ALA A 53 18.67 -7.05 -19.70
C ALA A 53 17.59 -5.97 -19.81
N GLN A 54 16.38 -6.33 -20.24
CA GLN A 54 15.24 -5.41 -20.33
C GLN A 54 14.85 -4.88 -18.95
N HIS A 55 14.73 -5.74 -17.94
CA HIS A 55 14.39 -5.33 -16.58
C HIS A 55 15.41 -4.31 -16.04
N ARG A 56 16.72 -4.58 -16.17
CA ARG A 56 17.77 -3.63 -15.77
C ARG A 56 17.62 -2.29 -16.49
N HIS A 57 17.40 -2.30 -17.80
CA HIS A 57 17.22 -1.08 -18.57
C HIS A 57 16.04 -0.24 -18.08
N LEU A 58 14.90 -0.88 -17.78
CA LEU A 58 13.72 -0.19 -17.23
C LEU A 58 13.98 0.33 -15.82
N THR A 59 14.64 -0.45 -14.96
CA THR A 59 15.04 0.00 -13.62
C THR A 59 15.93 1.23 -13.68
N ASP A 60 16.97 1.22 -14.54
CA ASP A 60 17.88 2.35 -14.71
C ASP A 60 17.16 3.63 -15.18
N GLN A 61 16.17 3.48 -16.08
CA GLN A 61 15.33 4.59 -16.53
C GLN A 61 14.46 5.16 -15.40
N LEU A 62 13.82 4.29 -14.62
CA LEU A 62 12.99 4.72 -13.50
C LEU A 62 13.84 5.41 -12.41
N ASP A 63 15.03 4.90 -12.13
CA ASP A 63 15.95 5.49 -11.14
C ASP A 63 16.52 6.83 -11.63
N ALA A 64 16.71 6.99 -12.94
CA ALA A 64 17.05 8.29 -13.53
C ALA A 64 15.91 9.31 -13.39
N ALA A 65 14.67 8.88 -13.62
CA ALA A 65 13.49 9.71 -13.42
C ALA A 65 13.33 10.12 -11.95
N ASP A 66 13.50 9.19 -11.01
CA ASP A 66 13.41 9.49 -9.57
C ASP A 66 14.47 10.49 -9.13
N ARG A 67 15.72 10.38 -9.61
CA ARG A 67 16.77 11.38 -9.34
C ARG A 67 16.40 12.78 -9.86
N PHE A 68 15.79 12.86 -11.04
CA PHE A 68 15.32 14.13 -11.59
C PHE A 68 14.19 14.73 -10.76
N ILE A 69 13.22 13.91 -10.33
CA ILE A 69 12.09 14.34 -9.50
C ILE A 69 12.58 14.78 -8.13
N ALA A 70 13.47 14.02 -7.49
CA ALA A 70 14.08 14.38 -6.20
C ALA A 70 14.79 15.73 -6.28
N GLY A 71 15.57 15.95 -7.35
CA GLY A 71 16.24 17.24 -7.61
C GLY A 71 15.28 18.40 -7.92
N SER A 72 14.03 18.10 -8.27
CA SER A 72 12.98 19.09 -8.57
C SER A 72 11.97 19.25 -7.42
N ALA A 73 12.00 18.38 -6.41
CA ALA A 73 10.98 18.29 -5.37
C ALA A 73 10.81 19.61 -4.61
N ASP A 74 11.91 20.28 -4.25
CA ASP A 74 11.86 21.59 -3.57
C ASP A 74 11.14 22.66 -4.39
N ARG A 75 11.29 22.64 -5.72
CA ARG A 75 10.61 23.58 -6.61
C ARG A 75 9.14 23.22 -6.80
N ILE A 76 8.82 21.93 -6.83
CA ILE A 76 7.45 21.44 -7.03
C ILE A 76 6.61 21.65 -5.77
N LEU A 77 7.19 21.37 -4.61
CA LEU A 77 6.51 21.42 -3.32
C LEU A 77 6.62 22.79 -2.64
N GLY A 78 7.65 23.57 -2.93
CA GLY A 78 7.96 24.81 -2.20
C GLY A 78 6.74 25.72 -1.99
N GLY A 79 6.32 25.85 -0.74
CA GLY A 79 5.25 26.75 -0.32
C GLY A 79 3.81 26.29 -0.58
N VAL A 80 3.58 25.12 -1.19
CA VAL A 80 2.21 24.65 -1.53
C VAL A 80 1.35 24.30 -0.31
N LEU A 81 1.96 24.10 0.86
CA LEU A 81 1.31 23.89 2.16
C LEU A 81 1.74 24.94 3.19
N GLY A 82 2.17 26.12 2.74
CA GLY A 82 2.68 27.18 3.59
C GLY A 82 1.73 27.54 4.75
N GLY A 83 2.25 27.50 5.98
CA GLY A 83 1.50 27.87 7.19
C GLY A 83 0.46 26.84 7.63
N ARG A 84 0.51 25.62 7.08
CA ARG A 84 -0.36 24.50 7.47
C ARG A 84 0.36 23.56 8.42
N SER A 85 -0.40 22.69 9.06
CA SER A 85 0.10 21.64 9.94
C SER A 85 -0.46 20.28 9.51
N ALA A 86 0.36 19.24 9.63
CA ALA A 86 -0.01 17.86 9.28
C ALA A 86 0.35 16.88 10.40
N VAL A 87 -0.52 15.90 10.64
CA VAL A 87 -0.21 14.71 11.47
C VAL A 87 0.07 13.54 10.54
N VAL A 88 1.14 12.80 10.84
CA VAL A 88 1.50 11.58 10.09
C VAL A 88 1.11 10.36 10.91
N PHE A 89 0.24 9.53 10.36
CA PHE A 89 -0.12 8.22 10.90
C PHE A 89 0.67 7.14 10.15
N THR A 90 1.22 6.16 10.87
CA THR A 90 1.98 5.07 10.25
C THR A 90 1.41 3.72 10.66
N THR A 91 1.25 2.80 9.72
CA THR A 91 0.84 1.42 10.04
C THR A 91 2.01 0.57 10.52
N PRO A 92 1.76 -0.61 11.14
CA PRO A 92 2.83 -1.51 11.58
C PRO A 92 3.77 -1.99 10.46
N ASP A 93 3.26 -2.06 9.23
CA ASP A 93 4.00 -2.49 8.04
C ASP A 93 4.58 -1.32 7.22
N ALA A 94 4.40 -0.08 7.68
CA ALA A 94 4.93 1.10 6.99
C ALA A 94 6.46 1.10 7.01
N ASP A 95 7.07 1.41 5.87
CA ASP A 95 8.52 1.51 5.76
C ASP A 95 9.00 2.87 6.32
N ALA A 96 9.98 2.84 7.22
CA ALA A 96 10.49 4.03 7.88
C ALA A 96 11.07 5.06 6.88
N ALA A 97 11.67 4.60 5.76
CA ALA A 97 12.20 5.50 4.75
C ALA A 97 11.09 6.28 4.03
N ASP A 98 9.94 5.65 3.80
CA ASP A 98 8.79 6.31 3.17
C ASP A 98 8.13 7.31 4.12
N VAL A 99 8.02 6.97 5.40
CA VAL A 99 7.51 7.87 6.45
C VAL A 99 8.38 9.13 6.57
N GLU A 100 9.70 8.97 6.62
CA GLU A 100 10.63 10.10 6.68
C GLU A 100 10.60 10.93 5.40
N ALA A 101 10.56 10.29 4.23
CA ALA A 101 10.50 11.00 2.95
C ALA A 101 9.21 11.83 2.81
N VAL A 102 8.06 11.27 3.18
CA VAL A 102 6.77 11.99 3.20
C VAL A 102 6.81 13.13 4.23
N SER A 103 7.32 12.89 5.44
CA SER A 103 7.43 13.93 6.47
C SER A 103 8.30 15.10 6.00
N LYS A 104 9.47 14.80 5.41
CA LYS A 104 10.35 15.81 4.82
C LYS A 104 9.68 16.54 3.67
N GLY A 105 8.94 15.84 2.81
CA GLY A 105 8.18 16.45 1.72
C GLY A 105 7.12 17.45 2.22
N VAL A 106 6.42 17.11 3.32
CA VAL A 106 5.48 18.02 3.99
C VAL A 106 6.19 19.28 4.52
N GLU A 107 7.38 19.12 5.11
CA GLU A 107 8.20 20.24 5.58
C GLU A 107 8.71 21.12 4.44
N THR A 108 9.21 20.51 3.36
CA THR A 108 9.61 21.20 2.12
C THR A 108 8.43 21.98 1.53
N ALA A 109 7.20 21.46 1.65
CA ALA A 109 5.99 22.15 1.23
C ALA A 109 5.62 23.38 2.08
N GLY A 110 6.33 23.62 3.18
CA GLY A 110 6.10 24.74 4.10
C GLY A 110 5.09 24.46 5.20
N ALA A 111 4.70 23.19 5.40
CA ALA A 111 3.87 22.76 6.51
C ALA A 111 4.71 22.24 7.69
N THR A 112 4.15 22.32 8.89
CA THR A 112 4.78 21.74 10.10
C THR A 112 4.21 20.35 10.38
N VAL A 113 5.08 19.37 10.64
CA VAL A 113 4.64 18.06 11.15
C VAL A 113 4.28 18.21 12.63
N ALA A 114 2.98 18.27 12.92
CA ALA A 114 2.42 18.50 14.25
C ALA A 114 2.45 17.26 15.15
N GLY A 115 2.70 16.08 14.57
CA GLY A 115 2.87 14.85 15.33
C GLY A 115 3.00 13.64 14.43
N ARG A 116 3.60 12.58 14.98
CA ARG A 116 3.71 11.27 14.34
C ARG A 116 3.09 10.21 15.27
N ILE A 117 2.13 9.46 14.74
CA ILE A 117 1.38 8.44 15.48
C ILE A 117 1.50 7.11 14.75
N ALA A 118 2.10 6.12 15.42
CA ALA A 118 2.15 4.76 14.93
C ALA A 118 0.91 3.98 15.40
N LEU A 119 0.18 3.43 14.44
CA LEU A 119 -0.89 2.47 14.68
C LEU A 119 -0.26 1.11 14.98
N THR A 120 -0.76 0.39 15.98
CA THR A 120 -0.29 -0.97 16.29
C THR A 120 -1.07 -2.02 15.51
N ASN A 121 -0.61 -3.28 15.57
CA ASN A 121 -1.35 -4.41 14.99
C ASN A 121 -2.76 -4.54 15.59
N ALA A 122 -2.92 -4.26 16.89
CA ALA A 122 -4.23 -4.31 17.55
C ALA A 122 -5.20 -3.23 17.02
N PHE A 123 -4.68 -2.12 16.51
CA PHE A 123 -5.52 -1.09 15.91
C PHE A 123 -6.00 -1.48 14.52
N THR A 124 -5.12 -2.06 13.71
CA THR A 124 -5.46 -2.46 12.34
C THR A 124 -6.33 -3.72 12.33
N ASP A 125 -6.17 -4.61 13.31
CA ASP A 125 -6.94 -5.85 13.45
C ASP A 125 -8.42 -5.58 13.77
N ALA A 126 -9.32 -6.04 12.88
CA ALA A 126 -10.76 -5.85 13.08
C ALA A 126 -11.36 -6.73 14.19
N THR A 127 -10.66 -7.78 14.63
CA THR A 127 -11.10 -8.66 15.74
C THR A 127 -10.95 -7.99 17.10
N GLU A 128 -10.04 -7.02 17.21
CA GLU A 128 -9.83 -6.20 18.41
C GLU A 128 -10.84 -5.04 18.53
N GLY A 129 -11.84 -4.99 17.64
CA GLY A 129 -12.76 -3.86 17.53
C GLY A 129 -13.67 -3.61 18.69
N ASP A 130 -14.05 -4.65 19.43
CA ASP A 130 -14.82 -4.44 20.66
C ASP A 130 -13.96 -3.76 21.72
N ARG A 131 -12.69 -4.14 21.86
CA ARG A 131 -11.75 -3.50 22.79
C ARG A 131 -11.47 -2.06 22.39
N LEU A 132 -11.23 -1.80 21.10
CA LEU A 132 -11.00 -0.45 20.60
C LEU A 132 -12.24 0.43 20.81
N ARG A 133 -13.44 -0.09 20.54
CA ARG A 133 -14.69 0.64 20.77
C ARG A 133 -14.86 0.98 22.24
N THR A 134 -14.63 0.03 23.16
CA THR A 134 -14.70 0.30 24.60
C THR A 134 -13.71 1.37 25.03
N ALA A 135 -12.47 1.32 24.55
CA ALA A 135 -11.46 2.35 24.82
C ALA A 135 -11.92 3.72 24.32
N ILE A 136 -12.43 3.81 23.10
CA ILE A 136 -12.97 5.02 22.47
C ILE A 136 -14.15 5.58 23.27
N THR A 137 -15.14 4.76 23.63
CA THR A 137 -16.36 5.21 24.32
C THR A 137 -16.08 5.80 25.71
N ASN A 138 -14.97 5.40 26.35
CA ASN A 138 -14.58 5.89 27.66
C ASN A 138 -13.91 7.27 27.63
N VAL A 139 -13.53 7.76 26.45
CA VAL A 139 -12.73 9.00 26.28
C VAL A 139 -13.35 10.01 25.32
N ILE A 140 -14.61 9.80 24.90
CA ILE A 140 -15.31 10.76 24.04
C ILE A 140 -15.43 12.09 24.81
N PRO A 141 -14.93 13.21 24.25
CA PRO A 141 -15.07 14.54 24.85
C PRO A 141 -16.52 14.88 25.17
N ALA A 142 -16.75 15.59 26.27
CA ALA A 142 -18.11 15.92 26.71
C ALA A 142 -18.83 16.78 25.65
N GLY A 143 -19.98 16.32 25.17
CA GLY A 143 -20.77 17.03 24.14
C GLY A 143 -20.33 16.77 22.69
N ALA A 144 -19.26 16.00 22.46
CA ALA A 144 -18.90 15.57 21.12
C ALA A 144 -19.84 14.47 20.61
N GLN A 145 -20.39 14.66 19.42
CA GLN A 145 -21.11 13.61 18.70
C GLN A 145 -20.17 12.97 17.68
N LEU A 146 -19.88 11.68 17.86
CA LEU A 146 -19.26 10.90 16.80
C LEU A 146 -20.25 10.78 15.63
N ARG A 147 -19.77 10.89 14.41
CA ARG A 147 -20.62 10.68 13.23
C ARG A 147 -20.99 9.21 13.17
N THR A 148 -22.25 8.90 13.45
CA THR A 148 -22.82 7.54 13.50
C THR A 148 -23.01 6.87 12.14
N GLY A 149 -22.51 7.49 11.05
CA GLY A 149 -22.63 6.96 9.69
C GLY A 149 -21.77 5.72 9.41
N GLY A 150 -20.69 5.51 10.19
CA GLY A 150 -19.87 4.30 10.14
C GLY A 150 -19.97 3.54 11.45
N VAL A 151 -20.69 2.42 11.45
CA VAL A 151 -20.85 1.53 12.63
C VAL A 151 -19.61 0.64 12.83
N ASP A 152 -18.68 0.68 11.88
CA ASP A 152 -17.42 -0.06 11.91
C ASP A 152 -16.32 0.64 12.74
N GLN A 153 -15.45 -0.20 13.31
CA GLN A 153 -14.36 0.19 14.21
C GLN A 153 -13.43 1.24 13.60
N GLY A 154 -12.98 1.03 12.36
CA GLY A 154 -12.04 1.92 11.67
C GLY A 154 -12.61 3.31 11.52
N SER A 155 -13.88 3.43 11.09
CA SER A 155 -14.57 4.72 11.00
C SER A 155 -14.69 5.41 12.35
N MET A 156 -15.05 4.69 13.42
CA MET A 156 -15.15 5.27 14.77
C MET A 156 -13.79 5.78 15.28
N ALA A 157 -12.73 5.00 15.11
CA ALA A 157 -11.38 5.39 15.50
C ALA A 157 -10.88 6.60 14.69
N GLY A 158 -11.15 6.60 13.38
CA GLY A 158 -10.83 7.72 12.48
C GLY A 158 -11.63 8.98 12.82
N ASP A 159 -12.89 8.84 13.22
CA ASP A 159 -13.75 9.96 13.60
C ASP A 159 -13.36 10.56 14.95
N LEU A 160 -12.95 9.73 15.93
CA LEU A 160 -12.42 10.20 17.21
C LEU A 160 -11.05 10.87 17.02
N LEU A 161 -10.09 10.18 16.41
CA LEU A 161 -8.76 10.75 16.18
C LEU A 161 -8.84 11.99 15.28
N GLY A 162 -9.71 11.99 14.28
CA GLY A 162 -9.99 13.18 13.47
C GLY A 162 -10.64 14.31 14.26
N LEU A 163 -11.44 14.03 15.30
CA LEU A 163 -11.99 15.06 16.17
C LEU A 163 -10.92 15.73 17.01
N VAL A 164 -10.05 14.92 17.62
CA VAL A 164 -9.08 15.43 18.60
C VAL A 164 -7.82 15.99 17.93
N LEU A 165 -7.37 15.38 16.84
CA LEU A 165 -6.12 15.73 16.17
C LEU A 165 -6.31 16.67 14.97
N LEU A 166 -7.51 16.79 14.41
CA LEU A 166 -7.71 17.62 13.22
C LEU A 166 -8.47 18.91 13.54
N LEU A 167 -7.95 20.02 13.01
CA LEU A 167 -8.59 21.32 13.07
C LEU A 167 -9.89 21.30 12.25
N ASP A 168 -10.87 22.08 12.69
CA ASP A 168 -12.11 22.23 11.93
C ASP A 168 -11.84 22.92 10.57
N PRO A 169 -12.23 22.33 9.44
CA PRO A 169 -11.99 22.92 8.12
C PRO A 169 -12.74 24.24 7.92
N ALA A 170 -13.78 24.55 8.68
CA ALA A 170 -14.57 25.78 8.53
C ALA A 170 -13.92 27.00 9.22
N ASN A 171 -13.18 26.81 10.30
CA ASN A 171 -12.63 27.91 11.11
C ASN A 171 -11.16 27.73 11.52
N ALA A 172 -10.53 26.61 11.16
CA ALA A 172 -9.16 26.23 11.50
C ALA A 172 -8.86 26.20 13.02
N GLN A 173 -9.87 25.99 13.86
CA GLN A 173 -9.71 25.87 15.31
C GLN A 173 -9.71 24.41 15.78
N PRO A 174 -9.00 24.10 16.89
CA PRO A 174 -9.13 22.81 17.55
C PRO A 174 -10.57 22.57 18.02
N ARG A 175 -11.05 21.34 17.85
CA ARG A 175 -12.38 20.91 18.34
C ARG A 175 -12.34 20.28 19.74
N SER A 176 -11.14 20.03 20.25
CA SER A 176 -10.91 19.46 21.57
C SER A 176 -9.88 20.29 22.33
N THR A 177 -9.94 20.22 23.65
CA THR A 177 -8.94 20.81 24.53
C THR A 177 -7.64 19.97 24.52
N PRO A 178 -6.48 20.57 24.83
CA PRO A 178 -5.22 19.82 24.95
C PRO A 178 -5.30 18.66 25.95
N GLN A 179 -6.10 18.81 27.00
CA GLN A 179 -6.32 17.77 28.02
C GLN A 179 -7.11 16.59 27.45
N GLU A 180 -8.17 16.84 26.68
CA GLU A 180 -8.96 15.80 26.02
C GLU A 180 -8.13 15.06 24.95
N LEU A 181 -7.35 15.80 24.16
CA LEU A 181 -6.42 15.20 23.20
C LEU A 181 -5.44 14.26 23.92
N SER A 182 -4.80 14.73 24.99
CA SER A 182 -3.82 13.93 25.74
C SER A 182 -4.47 12.70 26.35
N LEU A 183 -5.66 12.83 26.96
CA LEU A 183 -6.41 11.71 27.53
C LEU A 183 -6.75 10.63 26.49
N VAL A 184 -7.19 11.04 25.30
CA VAL A 184 -7.50 10.11 24.21
C VAL A 184 -6.25 9.38 23.75
N LEU A 185 -5.14 10.09 23.51
CA LEU A 185 -3.89 9.48 23.07
C LEU A 185 -3.30 8.55 24.14
N GLU A 186 -3.32 8.94 25.40
CA GLU A 186 -2.86 8.12 26.53
C GLU A 186 -3.70 6.87 26.72
N THR A 187 -5.03 6.98 26.59
CA THR A 187 -5.93 5.81 26.73
C THR A 187 -5.74 4.82 25.59
N LEU A 188 -5.62 5.30 24.35
CA LEU A 188 -5.36 4.45 23.20
C LEU A 188 -3.95 3.83 23.24
N ARG A 189 -2.96 4.56 23.76
CA ARG A 189 -1.61 4.02 24.02
C ARG A 189 -1.64 2.97 25.13
N GLY A 190 -2.31 3.24 26.24
CA GLY A 190 -2.47 2.32 27.37
C GLY A 190 -3.26 1.05 27.01
N GLY A 191 -4.20 1.17 26.08
CA GLY A 191 -4.91 0.05 25.47
C GLY A 191 -4.09 -0.72 24.41
N GLY A 192 -2.88 -0.27 24.08
CA GLY A 192 -1.99 -0.92 23.11
C GLY A 192 -2.35 -0.69 21.65
N PHE A 193 -3.20 0.29 21.35
CA PHE A 193 -3.67 0.61 19.99
C PHE A 193 -2.78 1.61 19.26
N LEU A 194 -2.13 2.52 19.99
CA LEU A 194 -1.26 3.54 19.42
C LEU A 194 0.11 3.55 20.10
N ALA A 195 1.11 3.94 19.35
CA ALA A 195 2.42 4.34 19.84
C ALA A 195 2.76 5.72 19.26
N TYR A 196 3.42 6.55 20.05
CA TYR A 196 3.94 7.85 19.60
C TYR A 196 5.18 8.17 20.43
N GLY A 197 6.06 9.03 19.92
CA GLY A 197 7.28 9.43 20.63
C GLY A 197 7.00 10.41 21.77
N ASP A 198 8.08 10.98 22.30
CA ASP A 198 8.04 12.01 23.36
C ASP A 198 7.71 13.40 22.82
N THR A 199 7.74 13.59 21.49
CA THR A 199 7.35 14.85 20.86
C THR A 199 5.85 15.10 21.07
N PRO A 200 5.46 16.23 21.67
CA PRO A 200 4.05 16.55 21.90
C PRO A 200 3.28 16.58 20.58
N VAL A 201 2.23 15.78 20.47
CA VAL A 201 1.32 15.79 19.33
C VAL A 201 0.39 17.00 19.46
N GLN A 202 0.33 17.83 18.43
CA GLN A 202 -0.53 19.00 18.35
C GLN A 202 -1.64 18.80 17.29
N PRO A 203 -2.78 19.49 17.43
CA PRO A 203 -3.80 19.51 16.38
C PRO A 203 -3.26 20.03 15.04
N ALA A 204 -3.70 19.41 13.95
CA ALA A 204 -3.27 19.70 12.59
C ALA A 204 -4.40 19.93 11.61
N GLN A 205 -4.18 20.68 10.54
CA GLN A 205 -5.20 20.85 9.49
C GLN A 205 -5.29 19.61 8.58
N LEU A 206 -4.20 18.87 8.46
CA LEU A 206 -4.00 17.79 7.50
C LEU A 206 -3.64 16.47 8.20
N ALA A 207 -3.93 15.35 7.56
CA ALA A 207 -3.41 14.04 7.94
C ALA A 207 -2.82 13.30 6.75
N VAL A 208 -1.74 12.57 6.98
CA VAL A 208 -1.24 11.55 6.04
C VAL A 208 -1.24 10.22 6.75
N VAL A 209 -1.85 9.21 6.14
CA VAL A 209 -1.76 7.82 6.60
C VAL A 209 -0.79 7.10 5.68
N VAL A 210 0.39 6.77 6.20
CA VAL A 210 1.43 6.02 5.50
C VAL A 210 1.29 4.54 5.84
N THR A 211 1.13 3.71 4.81
CA THR A 211 1.02 2.26 4.93
C THR A 211 2.07 1.53 4.11
N GLY A 212 2.34 0.26 4.45
CA GLY A 212 3.31 -0.57 3.74
C GLY A 212 2.77 -1.13 2.42
N ASN A 213 3.19 -2.36 2.12
CA ASN A 213 2.73 -3.14 0.97
C ASN A 213 1.37 -3.81 1.22
N GLY A 214 0.77 -3.68 2.41
CA GLY A 214 -0.51 -4.35 2.70
C GLY A 214 -0.41 -5.88 2.74
N ALA A 215 0.77 -6.43 3.06
CA ALA A 215 1.00 -7.89 3.05
C ALA A 215 0.07 -8.67 3.99
N LYS A 216 -0.42 -8.02 5.07
CA LYS A 216 -1.37 -8.58 6.03
C LYS A 216 -2.78 -8.02 5.88
N ALA A 217 -3.08 -7.34 4.78
CA ALA A 217 -4.33 -6.60 4.63
C ALA A 217 -5.58 -7.52 4.63
N GLU A 218 -5.43 -8.78 4.19
CA GLU A 218 -6.48 -9.80 4.27
C GLU A 218 -6.68 -10.36 5.67
N GLU A 219 -5.60 -10.45 6.46
CA GLU A 219 -5.66 -10.96 7.83
C GLU A 219 -6.58 -10.07 8.65
N ASN A 220 -7.60 -10.68 9.26
CA ASN A 220 -8.55 -10.00 10.14
C ASN A 220 -9.11 -8.68 9.55
N SER A 221 -9.29 -8.62 8.22
CA SER A 221 -9.83 -7.46 7.50
C SER A 221 -9.06 -6.14 7.69
N GLN A 222 -7.75 -6.21 7.99
CA GLN A 222 -6.90 -5.05 8.30
C GLN A 222 -6.94 -3.96 7.22
N GLY A 223 -6.88 -4.32 5.94
CA GLY A 223 -6.87 -3.35 4.85
C GLY A 223 -8.15 -2.54 4.78
N SER A 224 -9.30 -3.22 4.88
CA SER A 224 -10.60 -2.55 4.89
C SER A 224 -10.82 -1.69 6.14
N ASN A 225 -10.28 -2.10 7.29
CA ASN A 225 -10.34 -1.34 8.53
C ASN A 225 -9.53 -0.04 8.41
N LEU A 226 -8.31 -0.12 7.85
CA LEU A 226 -7.47 1.06 7.61
C LEU A 226 -8.05 2.03 6.57
N ALA A 227 -8.65 1.50 5.51
CA ALA A 227 -9.35 2.32 4.51
C ALA A 227 -10.46 3.15 5.15
N ARG A 228 -11.27 2.53 6.02
CA ARG A 228 -12.35 3.20 6.76
C ARG A 228 -11.82 4.16 7.82
N PHE A 229 -10.70 3.84 8.46
CA PHE A 229 -9.99 4.77 9.33
C PHE A 229 -9.59 6.06 8.61
N ALA A 230 -8.94 5.95 7.45
CA ALA A 230 -8.59 7.10 6.62
C ALA A 230 -9.85 7.89 6.17
N GLY A 231 -10.95 7.18 5.86
CA GLY A 231 -12.25 7.79 5.59
C GLY A 231 -12.84 8.58 6.75
N GLY A 232 -12.77 8.03 7.97
CA GLY A 232 -13.21 8.70 9.20
C GLY A 232 -12.42 9.97 9.48
N LEU A 233 -11.10 9.91 9.29
CA LEU A 233 -10.24 11.10 9.35
C LEU A 233 -10.64 12.13 8.30
N ARG A 234 -10.86 11.70 7.05
CA ARG A 234 -11.24 12.57 5.93
C ARG A 234 -12.54 13.31 6.21
N GLY A 235 -13.48 12.68 6.89
CA GLY A 235 -14.71 13.34 7.32
C GLY A 235 -14.43 14.56 8.19
N ARG A 236 -13.42 14.50 9.08
CA ARG A 236 -13.14 15.52 10.12
C ARG A 236 -12.12 16.57 9.69
N GLY A 237 -11.10 16.18 8.92
CA GLY A 237 -10.01 17.05 8.49
C GLY A 237 -10.26 17.80 7.18
N ALA A 238 -9.42 18.80 6.90
CA ALA A 238 -9.45 19.53 5.64
C ALA A 238 -8.83 18.73 4.49
N GLY A 239 -7.80 17.92 4.77
CA GLY A 239 -7.17 17.01 3.81
C GLY A 239 -6.59 15.78 4.50
N VAL A 240 -6.87 14.61 3.93
CA VAL A 240 -6.37 13.30 4.37
C VAL A 240 -5.94 12.45 3.18
N VAL A 241 -4.65 12.15 3.10
CA VAL A 241 -4.09 11.26 2.06
C VAL A 241 -3.78 9.89 2.66
N LEU A 242 -4.25 8.83 2.01
CA LEU A 242 -3.83 7.45 2.29
C LEU A 242 -2.76 7.05 1.27
N ALA A 243 -1.51 6.94 1.72
CA ALA A 243 -0.36 6.68 0.87
C ALA A 243 0.32 5.38 1.28
N GLY A 244 0.68 4.56 0.30
CA GLY A 244 1.35 3.28 0.50
C GLY A 244 2.18 2.87 -0.70
N ARG A 245 2.76 1.69 -0.63
CA ARG A 245 3.47 1.07 -1.76
C ARG A 245 2.51 0.29 -2.65
N SER A 246 3.01 -0.19 -3.79
CA SER A 246 2.18 -0.75 -4.87
C SER A 246 1.25 -1.88 -4.39
N GLY A 247 1.74 -2.76 -3.52
CA GLY A 247 0.96 -3.85 -2.94
C GLY A 247 -0.28 -3.39 -2.16
N ALA A 248 -0.28 -2.19 -1.57
CA ALA A 248 -1.44 -1.68 -0.83
C ALA A 248 -2.66 -1.39 -1.72
N ALA A 249 -2.45 -1.27 -3.04
CA ALA A 249 -3.51 -1.11 -4.05
C ALA A 249 -3.97 -2.43 -4.69
N GLU A 250 -3.48 -3.58 -4.21
CA GLU A 250 -3.87 -4.91 -4.69
C GLU A 250 -4.78 -5.64 -3.68
N GLY A 251 -5.57 -6.61 -4.17
CA GLY A 251 -6.36 -7.51 -3.33
C GLY A 251 -7.22 -6.80 -2.27
N ALA A 252 -7.10 -7.24 -1.01
CA ALA A 252 -7.74 -6.58 0.14
C ALA A 252 -6.91 -5.43 0.74
N GLY A 253 -5.89 -4.94 0.03
CA GLY A 253 -5.06 -3.82 0.44
C GLY A 253 -5.86 -2.59 0.85
N PRO A 254 -5.33 -1.74 1.74
CA PRO A 254 -6.05 -0.58 2.23
C PRO A 254 -6.39 0.44 1.16
N ILE A 255 -5.49 0.64 0.18
CA ILE A 255 -5.77 1.53 -0.97
C ILE A 255 -6.77 0.86 -1.91
N ALA A 256 -6.63 -0.45 -2.17
CA ALA A 256 -7.58 -1.20 -2.99
C ALA A 256 -9.01 -1.12 -2.42
N SER A 257 -9.13 -1.27 -1.10
CA SER A 257 -10.38 -1.16 -0.34
C SER A 257 -10.96 0.26 -0.43
N ALA A 258 -10.15 1.28 -0.18
CA ALA A 258 -10.58 2.68 -0.29
C ALA A 258 -11.07 3.05 -1.70
N ARG A 259 -10.39 2.56 -2.74
CA ARG A 259 -10.77 2.82 -4.14
C ARG A 259 -11.99 2.01 -4.61
N SER A 260 -12.33 0.95 -3.88
CA SER A 260 -13.48 0.10 -4.19
C SER A 260 -14.76 0.54 -3.50
N ASP A 261 -14.66 1.30 -2.41
CA ASP A 261 -15.77 1.98 -1.77
C ASP A 261 -16.13 3.27 -2.55
N ALA A 262 -17.40 3.43 -2.93
CA ALA A 262 -17.84 4.55 -3.77
C ALA A 262 -17.70 5.93 -3.10
N THR A 263 -17.89 5.98 -1.77
CA THR A 263 -17.78 7.23 -1.01
C THR A 263 -16.32 7.58 -0.77
N LEU A 264 -15.50 6.60 -0.39
CA LEU A 264 -14.07 6.85 -0.16
C LEU A 264 -13.35 7.18 -1.47
N ALA A 265 -13.66 6.48 -2.56
CA ALA A 265 -13.03 6.71 -3.86
C ALA A 265 -13.23 8.12 -4.44
N THR A 266 -14.23 8.87 -3.96
CA THR A 266 -14.54 10.23 -4.40
C THR A 266 -14.15 11.31 -3.39
N THR A 267 -13.82 10.95 -2.15
CA THR A 267 -13.55 11.91 -1.06
C THR A 267 -12.13 11.81 -0.51
N LEU A 268 -11.53 10.61 -0.57
CA LEU A 268 -10.20 10.31 -0.04
C LEU A 268 -9.19 10.25 -1.19
N THR A 269 -8.08 10.98 -1.03
CA THR A 269 -6.95 10.91 -1.95
C THR A 269 -6.10 9.69 -1.60
N THR A 270 -5.76 8.88 -2.60
CA THR A 270 -4.97 7.66 -2.43
C THR A 270 -3.73 7.67 -3.31
N VAL A 271 -2.58 7.23 -2.79
CA VAL A 271 -1.30 7.17 -3.51
C VAL A 271 -0.64 5.81 -3.28
N ASP A 272 -0.38 5.04 -4.33
CA ASP A 272 0.09 3.65 -4.22
C ASP A 272 1.55 3.41 -4.61
N ASN A 273 2.33 4.43 -4.89
CA ASN A 273 3.70 4.30 -5.39
C ASN A 273 4.73 5.02 -4.51
N LEU A 274 4.56 4.95 -3.17
CA LEU A 274 5.49 5.57 -2.22
C LEU A 274 6.93 5.05 -2.29
N ASP A 275 7.12 3.86 -2.87
CA ASP A 275 8.43 3.28 -3.18
C ASP A 275 9.19 4.04 -4.28
N ARG A 276 8.53 4.97 -4.99
CA ARG A 276 9.12 5.86 -6.00
C ARG A 276 9.03 7.33 -5.58
N GLU A 277 9.94 8.15 -6.09
CA GLU A 277 10.01 9.57 -5.72
C GLU A 277 8.77 10.34 -6.20
N ILE A 278 8.26 9.98 -7.38
CA ILE A 278 7.00 10.54 -7.89
C ILE A 278 5.84 10.33 -6.93
N GLY A 279 5.73 9.18 -6.28
CA GLY A 279 4.66 8.90 -5.32
C GLY A 279 4.79 9.71 -4.04
N ARG A 280 6.01 9.88 -3.53
CA ARG A 280 6.30 10.71 -2.35
C ARG A 280 5.91 12.17 -2.56
N VAL A 281 6.30 12.75 -3.70
CA VAL A 281 5.87 14.11 -4.10
C VAL A 281 4.35 14.17 -4.25
N THR A 282 3.75 13.17 -4.89
CA THR A 282 2.30 13.10 -5.11
C THR A 282 1.51 13.02 -3.80
N ALA A 283 2.02 12.30 -2.79
CA ALA A 283 1.36 12.21 -1.48
C ALA A 283 1.23 13.59 -0.81
N VAL A 284 2.26 14.44 -0.95
CA VAL A 284 2.22 15.81 -0.42
C VAL A 284 1.31 16.69 -1.26
N LEU A 285 1.41 16.64 -2.60
CA LEU A 285 0.53 17.40 -3.49
C LEU A 285 -0.95 17.02 -3.35
N GLY A 286 -1.24 15.76 -3.03
CA GLY A 286 -2.59 15.26 -2.76
C GLY A 286 -3.22 15.93 -1.53
N LEU A 287 -2.42 16.36 -0.54
CA LEU A 287 -2.93 17.15 0.58
C LEU A 287 -3.39 18.52 0.10
N THR A 288 -2.60 19.16 -0.78
CA THR A 288 -2.97 20.44 -1.39
C THR A 288 -4.25 20.30 -2.20
N GLU A 289 -4.41 19.24 -2.99
CA GLU A 289 -5.65 19.00 -3.75
C GLU A 289 -6.88 18.91 -2.83
N GLN A 290 -6.76 18.17 -1.72
CA GLN A 290 -7.88 18.02 -0.79
C GLN A 290 -8.20 19.29 -0.02
N LEU A 291 -7.20 20.12 0.30
CA LEU A 291 -7.44 21.45 0.85
C LEU A 291 -8.32 22.31 -0.06
N HIS A 292 -8.20 22.14 -1.37
CA HIS A 292 -9.02 22.82 -2.37
C HIS A 292 -10.32 22.06 -2.71
N GLY A 293 -10.63 20.99 -1.98
CA GLY A 293 -11.85 20.20 -2.13
C GLY A 293 -11.80 19.11 -3.20
N GLY A 294 -10.66 18.89 -3.86
CA GLY A 294 -10.46 17.79 -4.80
C GLY A 294 -10.15 16.46 -4.10
N ALA A 295 -10.18 15.37 -4.86
CA ALA A 295 -9.69 14.07 -4.43
C ALA A 295 -9.28 13.23 -5.64
N GLY A 296 -8.13 12.55 -5.53
CA GLY A 296 -7.55 11.78 -6.62
C GLY A 296 -7.08 10.38 -6.24
N ARG A 297 -6.96 9.51 -7.24
CA ARG A 297 -6.42 8.15 -7.09
C ARG A 297 -5.15 8.04 -7.90
N TYR A 298 -4.01 8.07 -7.24
CA TYR A 298 -2.70 8.20 -7.89
C TYR A 298 -1.83 6.97 -7.75
N GLY A 299 -1.03 6.75 -8.79
CA GLY A 299 -0.04 5.69 -8.87
C GLY A 299 -0.30 4.74 -10.02
N THR A 300 0.10 3.49 -9.88
CA THR A 300 0.06 2.47 -10.93
C THR A 300 -0.88 1.31 -10.62
N GLY A 301 -1.40 1.24 -9.39
CA GLY A 301 -2.29 0.18 -8.95
C GLY A 301 -3.68 0.24 -9.59
N ALA A 302 -4.48 -0.80 -9.34
CA ALA A 302 -5.83 -0.89 -9.87
C ALA A 302 -6.69 0.32 -9.46
N LYS A 303 -7.53 0.80 -10.38
CA LYS A 303 -8.42 1.96 -10.22
C LYS A 303 -7.70 3.30 -9.94
N ALA A 304 -6.37 3.38 -10.13
CA ALA A 304 -5.69 4.66 -10.24
C ALA A 304 -6.19 5.41 -11.50
N THR A 305 -6.36 6.72 -11.37
CA THR A 305 -6.81 7.60 -12.47
C THR A 305 -5.66 8.29 -13.17
N SER A 306 -4.52 8.47 -12.50
CA SER A 306 -3.32 9.09 -13.03
C SER A 306 -2.09 8.64 -12.23
N LEU A 307 -0.89 8.78 -12.78
CA LEU A 307 0.35 8.52 -12.04
C LEU A 307 0.60 9.57 -10.94
N THR A 308 0.25 10.83 -11.22
CA THR A 308 0.40 11.98 -10.32
C THR A 308 -0.60 13.08 -10.69
N LEU A 309 -0.61 14.20 -9.96
CA LEU A 309 -1.41 15.38 -10.29
C LEU A 309 -0.93 15.99 -11.61
N ALA A 310 -1.86 16.26 -12.53
CA ALA A 310 -1.55 16.85 -13.82
C ALA A 310 -1.19 18.35 -13.75
N ALA A 311 -1.66 19.04 -12.70
CA ALA A 311 -1.37 20.43 -12.41
C ALA A 311 -1.43 20.68 -10.90
N LEU A 312 -0.68 21.67 -10.41
CA LEU A 312 -0.84 22.14 -9.04
C LEU A 312 -2.26 22.70 -8.87
N PRO A 313 -2.99 22.30 -7.81
CA PRO A 313 -4.24 22.96 -7.45
C PRO A 313 -3.95 24.45 -7.26
N GLY A 314 -4.63 25.30 -8.04
CA GLY A 314 -4.52 26.76 -7.96
C GLY A 314 -5.38 27.36 -6.86
#